data_AF-A0A2K2DHK7-F1
#
_entry.id   AF-A0A2K2DHK7-F1
#
_cell.length_a   1.000
_cell.length_b   1.000
_cell.length_c   1.000
_cell.angle_alpha   90.00
_cell.angle_beta   90.00
_cell.angle_gamma   90.00
#
_symmetry.space_group_name_H-M   'P 1'
#
loop_
_entity.id
_entity.type
_entity.pdbx_description
1 polymer ?
#
loop_
_entity_poly.entity_id
_entity_poly.type
_entity_poly.pdbx_seq_one_letter_code
_entity_poly.pdbx_strand_id
1 'polypeptide(L)'
;MARNKEGLVLLLDVGPSMHGALQEVENVCSTLLRKKLVYNRSDEVGIVLFGTKETCNDLAKEIGGYKHVVVKHDIKVVEEGTKDALQNLPRGTAPGDFLDAIVVGLDMLIKRFGNTKGKHRLCLITDSQHPLRDPPEGTKEDQVDTIAEQMKKHDIKMDCIVFRESGVQHNSVMDENDQLLYHFRDRSVAKVVQVDTPTSLLGALKTRIVLPVTIFRGDLEVSSNLKIKVWVYKKTSEEKFPTLKKYSDQAPPSDKFASHEVKVDFEYKSILEPDTVVPPDQRIKGYLYGPQVVPISSAEWEAVKFKPEKGVKLLGFADRSSIPRHYFMKDVNSFVPEPGNKKATVAVSAIARAMQEMNKVAILRCVWRQGQGNVAFGVLTPNISSVNNVPDSFFFNILPFSEDIREFQFRSFSSLPSSSQPTEEQQEAADSLVKMLDLAPPGREEILRPDFTPNPMLEMVFYSKNNNLGLLYSVSHTMLVSVNDCFPILKWKQFPGLPVNMILVKSFSNH
;
A
#
# COMPACT_ATOMS: atom_id res chain seq x y z
N MET A 1 21.68 15.99 -2.53
CA MET A 1 21.21 14.64 -2.93
C MET A 1 19.75 14.48 -2.51
N ALA A 2 18.88 14.08 -3.43
CA ALA A 2 17.46 13.87 -3.11
C ALA A 2 17.33 12.78 -2.04
N ARG A 3 16.76 13.13 -0.88
CA ARG A 3 16.72 12.32 0.35
C ARG A 3 15.94 10.99 0.23
N ASN A 4 15.47 10.64 -0.97
CA ASN A 4 14.55 9.53 -1.24
C ASN A 4 14.87 8.69 -2.48
N LYS A 5 15.99 8.93 -3.17
CA LYS A 5 16.40 8.19 -4.37
C LYS A 5 16.51 6.68 -4.10
N GLU A 6 15.87 5.86 -4.92
CA GLU A 6 15.99 4.40 -4.91
C GLU A 6 16.88 3.92 -6.06
N GLY A 7 17.80 2.99 -5.76
CA GLY A 7 18.50 2.17 -6.74
C GLY A 7 17.87 0.79 -6.79
N LEU A 8 17.22 0.45 -7.89
CA LEU A 8 16.51 -0.82 -8.08
C LEU A 8 17.17 -1.63 -9.19
N VAL A 9 17.42 -2.91 -8.97
CA VAL A 9 17.81 -3.84 -10.04
C VAL A 9 16.72 -4.91 -10.18
N LEU A 10 16.15 -5.00 -11.37
CA LEU A 10 15.18 -6.03 -11.75
C LEU A 10 15.93 -7.26 -12.25
N LEU A 11 15.74 -8.40 -11.60
CA LEU A 11 16.27 -9.70 -12.02
C LEU A 11 15.11 -10.50 -12.62
N LEU A 12 15.11 -10.63 -13.95
CA LEU A 12 14.00 -11.24 -14.68
C LEU A 12 14.44 -12.59 -15.26
N ASP A 13 13.72 -13.64 -14.88
CA ASP A 13 13.88 -14.96 -15.46
C ASP A 13 13.26 -15.00 -16.86
N VAL A 14 14.09 -15.31 -17.85
CA VAL A 14 13.67 -15.49 -19.24
C VAL A 14 13.90 -16.92 -19.74
N GLY A 15 14.08 -17.86 -18.80
CA GLY A 15 14.22 -19.28 -19.11
C GLY A 15 12.97 -19.89 -19.75
N PRO A 16 13.08 -21.09 -20.34
CA PRO A 16 11.99 -21.75 -21.07
C PRO A 16 10.67 -21.87 -20.31
N SER A 17 10.73 -22.16 -19.01
CA SER A 17 9.56 -22.33 -18.15
C SER A 17 8.79 -21.03 -17.90
N MET A 18 9.45 -19.86 -18.00
CA MET A 18 8.84 -18.55 -17.81
C MET A 18 8.23 -17.96 -19.10
N HIS A 19 8.38 -18.60 -20.25
CA HIS A 19 7.93 -18.05 -21.55
C HIS A 19 6.43 -17.71 -21.60
N GLY A 20 5.60 -18.45 -20.86
CA GLY A 20 4.16 -18.19 -20.75
C GLY A 20 3.83 -16.89 -20.02
N ALA A 21 4.68 -16.48 -19.07
CA ALA A 21 4.49 -15.33 -18.19
C ALA A 21 5.29 -14.08 -18.60
N LEU A 22 6.16 -14.18 -19.63
CA LEU A 22 7.07 -13.08 -19.99
C LEU A 22 6.35 -11.80 -20.39
N GLN A 23 5.20 -11.90 -21.05
CA GLN A 23 4.44 -10.73 -21.48
C GLN A 23 3.86 -9.98 -20.26
N GLU A 24 3.41 -10.72 -19.26
CA GLU A 24 2.89 -10.23 -18.00
C GLU A 24 3.99 -9.57 -17.19
N VAL A 25 5.16 -10.22 -17.09
CA VAL A 25 6.34 -9.66 -16.43
C VAL A 25 6.77 -8.36 -17.10
N GLU A 26 6.78 -8.31 -18.43
CA GLU A 26 7.07 -7.08 -19.20
C GLU A 26 6.06 -5.97 -18.88
N ASN A 27 4.76 -6.27 -18.89
CA ASN A 27 3.70 -5.31 -18.62
C ASN A 27 3.79 -4.75 -17.18
N VAL A 28 4.04 -5.63 -16.21
CA VAL A 28 4.13 -5.28 -14.79
C VAL A 28 5.39 -4.45 -14.50
N CYS A 29 6.55 -4.86 -15.03
CA CYS A 29 7.79 -4.10 -14.90
C CYS A 29 7.71 -2.74 -15.62
N SER A 30 7.09 -2.70 -16.80
CA SER A 30 6.84 -1.46 -17.54
C SER A 30 6.00 -0.50 -16.70
N THR A 31 4.91 -0.98 -16.10
CA THR A 31 4.03 -0.20 -15.21
C THR A 31 4.77 0.34 -14.00
N LEU A 32 5.66 -0.45 -13.39
CA LEU A 32 6.55 -0.01 -12.31
C LEU A 32 7.44 1.16 -12.77
N LEU A 33 8.09 1.07 -13.94
CA LEU A 33 8.88 2.18 -14.49
C LEU A 33 8.03 3.43 -14.74
N ARG A 34 6.79 3.29 -15.26
CA ARG A 34 5.87 4.43 -15.48
C ARG A 34 5.58 5.16 -14.18
N LYS A 35 5.29 4.41 -13.11
CA LYS A 35 5.00 4.99 -11.79
C LYS A 35 6.22 5.66 -11.19
N LYS A 36 7.42 5.09 -11.38
CA LYS A 36 8.67 5.75 -10.97
C LYS A 36 8.87 7.10 -11.66
N LEU A 37 8.61 7.20 -12.97
CA LEU A 37 8.66 8.48 -13.70
C LEU A 37 7.69 9.54 -13.15
N VAL A 38 6.50 9.13 -12.71
CA VAL A 38 5.50 10.07 -12.17
C VAL A 38 5.83 10.48 -10.73
N TYR A 39 6.24 9.55 -9.87
CA TYR A 39 6.42 9.81 -8.44
C TYR A 39 7.84 10.24 -8.06
N ASN A 40 8.88 9.63 -8.64
CA ASN A 40 10.29 9.84 -8.28
C ASN A 40 11.19 9.80 -9.53
N ARG A 41 11.29 10.91 -10.26
CA ARG A 41 12.14 11.02 -11.47
C ARG A 41 13.63 10.79 -11.25
N SER A 42 14.10 10.80 -9.99
CA SER A 42 15.51 10.60 -9.66
C SER A 42 15.88 9.15 -9.39
N ASP A 43 14.92 8.23 -9.38
CA ASP A 43 15.19 6.81 -9.13
C ASP A 43 16.06 6.24 -10.26
N GLU A 44 16.96 5.32 -9.90
CA GLU A 44 17.81 4.60 -10.84
C GLU A 44 17.39 3.14 -10.93
N VAL A 45 17.31 2.62 -12.15
CA VAL A 45 16.93 1.23 -12.42
C VAL A 45 17.96 0.54 -13.30
N GLY A 46 18.32 -0.69 -12.94
CA GLY A 46 19.04 -1.64 -13.79
C GLY A 46 18.16 -2.86 -14.11
N ILE A 47 18.43 -3.53 -15.23
CA ILE A 47 17.69 -4.72 -15.70
C ILE A 47 18.69 -5.82 -16.03
N VAL A 48 18.55 -6.95 -15.34
CA VAL A 48 19.32 -8.18 -15.54
C VAL A 48 18.37 -9.28 -15.97
N LEU A 49 18.72 -9.98 -17.04
CA LEU A 49 18.01 -11.15 -17.55
C LEU A 49 18.83 -12.39 -17.28
N PHE A 50 18.20 -13.47 -16.82
CA PHE A 50 18.87 -14.76 -16.63
C PHE A 50 18.07 -15.90 -17.25
N GLY A 51 18.75 -17.00 -17.62
CA GLY A 51 18.19 -18.04 -18.50
C GLY A 51 18.39 -17.75 -20.00
N THR A 52 19.19 -16.74 -20.33
CA THR A 52 19.51 -16.37 -21.71
C THR A 52 20.50 -17.33 -22.36
N LYS A 53 20.53 -17.42 -23.70
CA LYS A 53 21.55 -18.22 -24.40
C LYS A 53 22.96 -17.63 -24.23
N GLU A 54 23.03 -16.30 -24.24
CA GLU A 54 24.28 -15.55 -24.18
C GLU A 54 24.70 -15.24 -22.74
N THR A 55 25.85 -14.64 -22.55
CA THR A 55 26.31 -14.17 -21.25
C THR A 55 26.98 -12.83 -21.44
N CYS A 56 26.44 -11.80 -20.80
CA CYS A 56 26.95 -10.44 -20.90
C CYS A 56 26.80 -9.76 -19.54
N ASN A 57 27.77 -9.99 -18.67
CA ASN A 57 27.90 -9.33 -17.38
C ASN A 57 29.38 -9.14 -17.06
N ASP A 58 29.72 -8.17 -16.20
CA ASP A 58 31.11 -7.82 -15.93
C ASP A 58 31.85 -8.90 -15.14
N LEU A 59 31.16 -9.59 -14.21
CA LEU A 59 31.75 -10.70 -13.45
C LEU A 59 32.21 -11.86 -14.36
N ALA A 60 31.42 -12.19 -15.38
CA ALA A 60 31.77 -13.21 -16.36
C ALA A 60 33.00 -12.82 -17.20
N LYS A 61 33.21 -11.51 -17.46
CA LYS A 61 34.41 -11.01 -18.16
C LYS A 61 35.64 -10.99 -17.27
N GLU A 62 35.47 -10.66 -15.98
CA GLU A 62 36.57 -10.47 -15.02
C GLU A 62 37.09 -11.79 -14.46
N ILE A 63 36.21 -12.67 -14.01
CA ILE A 63 36.56 -13.88 -13.22
C ILE A 63 36.22 -15.16 -13.99
N GLY A 64 35.29 -15.08 -14.96
CA GLY A 64 34.72 -16.25 -15.63
C GLY A 64 33.69 -16.95 -14.74
N GLY A 65 32.51 -17.23 -15.28
CA GLY A 65 31.38 -17.76 -14.50
C GLY A 65 30.08 -17.04 -14.85
N TYR A 66 29.08 -17.13 -13.96
CA TYR A 66 27.79 -16.42 -14.07
C TYR A 66 27.17 -16.49 -15.48
N LYS A 67 27.13 -17.72 -16.01
CA LYS A 67 26.71 -18.01 -17.39
C LYS A 67 25.20 -17.83 -17.51
N HIS A 68 24.75 -17.51 -18.72
CA HIS A 68 23.33 -17.31 -19.05
C HIS A 68 22.68 -16.08 -18.40
N VAL A 69 23.50 -15.18 -17.83
CA VAL A 69 23.09 -13.90 -17.25
C VAL A 69 23.56 -12.73 -18.11
N VAL A 70 22.63 -11.85 -18.48
CA VAL A 70 22.83 -10.68 -19.34
C VAL A 70 22.33 -9.42 -18.63
N VAL A 71 23.19 -8.43 -18.49
CA VAL A 71 22.82 -7.06 -18.09
C VAL A 71 22.27 -6.34 -19.32
N LYS A 72 20.94 -6.28 -19.45
CA LYS A 72 20.27 -5.62 -20.59
C LYS A 72 20.28 -4.10 -20.43
N HIS A 73 20.24 -3.61 -19.19
CA HIS A 73 20.29 -2.18 -18.90
C HIS A 73 21.11 -1.93 -17.63
N ASP A 74 22.20 -1.17 -17.76
CA ASP A 74 22.98 -0.70 -16.61
C ASP A 74 22.15 0.23 -15.72
N ILE A 75 22.58 0.39 -14.46
CA ILE A 75 21.86 1.25 -13.50
C ILE A 75 21.94 2.71 -13.95
N LYS A 76 20.81 3.23 -14.44
CA LYS A 76 20.65 4.61 -14.93
C LYS A 76 19.36 5.23 -14.40
N VAL A 77 19.29 6.56 -14.42
CA VAL A 77 18.09 7.29 -14.01
C VAL A 77 16.94 6.90 -14.93
N VAL A 78 15.75 6.67 -14.35
CA VAL A 78 14.58 6.29 -15.14
C VAL A 78 14.18 7.45 -16.05
N GLU A 79 14.26 7.20 -17.35
CA GLU A 79 13.83 8.10 -18.42
C GLU A 79 12.73 7.42 -19.26
N GLU A 80 12.12 8.15 -20.19
CA GLU A 80 11.05 7.60 -21.02
C GLU A 80 11.52 6.39 -21.85
N GLY A 81 12.75 6.46 -22.38
CA GLY A 81 13.39 5.38 -23.14
C GLY A 81 13.86 4.18 -22.31
N THR A 82 13.89 4.25 -20.97
CA THR A 82 14.21 3.08 -20.13
C THR A 82 13.18 1.96 -20.30
N LYS A 83 11.95 2.30 -20.69
CA LYS A 83 10.89 1.30 -20.96
C LYS A 83 11.19 0.46 -22.19
N ASP A 84 11.92 0.99 -23.17
CA ASP A 84 12.25 0.27 -24.39
C ASP A 84 13.18 -0.92 -24.10
N ALA A 85 13.94 -0.86 -23.00
CA ALA A 85 14.74 -2.00 -22.53
C ALA A 85 13.88 -3.18 -22.02
N LEU A 86 12.64 -2.93 -21.60
CA LEU A 86 11.70 -3.99 -21.22
C LEU A 86 10.89 -4.51 -22.39
N GLN A 87 10.75 -3.74 -23.47
CA GLN A 87 10.02 -4.21 -24.65
C GLN A 87 10.71 -5.41 -25.28
N ASN A 88 9.91 -6.39 -25.70
CA ASN A 88 10.36 -7.59 -26.39
C ASN A 88 11.45 -8.33 -25.58
N LEU A 89 11.13 -8.74 -24.35
CA LEU A 89 12.05 -9.58 -23.57
C LEU A 89 12.42 -10.84 -24.38
N PRO A 90 13.72 -11.18 -24.48
CA PRO A 90 14.16 -12.33 -25.26
C PRO A 90 13.65 -13.63 -24.62
N ARG A 91 13.27 -14.60 -25.45
CA ARG A 91 12.98 -15.96 -25.00
C ARG A 91 14.27 -16.73 -24.85
N GLY A 92 14.74 -16.86 -23.62
CA GLY A 92 15.94 -17.61 -23.28
C GLY A 92 15.78 -19.11 -23.54
N THR A 93 16.89 -19.80 -23.78
CA THR A 93 16.92 -21.25 -24.07
C THR A 93 17.68 -22.04 -23.01
N ALA A 94 18.23 -21.36 -21.99
CA ALA A 94 19.04 -21.98 -20.95
C ALA A 94 18.29 -21.99 -19.61
N PRO A 95 18.60 -22.94 -18.71
CA PRO A 95 18.07 -22.89 -17.34
C PRO A 95 18.58 -21.63 -16.63
N GLY A 96 17.68 -20.94 -15.94
CA GLY A 96 18.00 -19.72 -15.20
C GLY A 96 18.47 -20.03 -13.78
N ASP A 97 19.75 -19.74 -13.47
CA ASP A 97 20.26 -19.78 -12.09
C ASP A 97 20.00 -18.42 -11.42
N PHE A 98 19.08 -18.40 -10.46
CA PHE A 98 18.74 -17.16 -9.77
C PHE A 98 19.82 -16.71 -8.79
N LEU A 99 20.66 -17.61 -8.25
CA LEU A 99 21.75 -17.22 -7.35
C LEU A 99 22.81 -16.44 -8.12
N ASP A 100 23.17 -16.91 -9.33
CA ASP A 100 24.06 -16.18 -10.23
C ASP A 100 23.49 -14.80 -10.58
N ALA A 101 22.19 -14.71 -10.87
CA ALA A 101 21.51 -13.45 -11.16
C ALA A 101 21.51 -12.49 -9.95
N ILE A 102 21.29 -13.00 -8.73
CA ILE A 102 21.37 -12.21 -7.49
C ILE A 102 22.78 -11.66 -7.29
N VAL A 103 23.81 -12.47 -7.49
CA VAL A 103 25.20 -12.03 -7.34
C VAL A 103 25.57 -10.96 -8.37
N VAL A 104 25.17 -11.12 -9.63
CA VAL A 104 25.37 -10.09 -10.67
C VAL A 104 24.63 -8.79 -10.32
N GLY A 105 23.37 -8.88 -9.89
CA GLY A 105 22.61 -7.69 -9.47
C GLY A 105 23.19 -6.99 -8.24
N LEU A 106 23.71 -7.78 -7.28
CA LEU A 106 24.40 -7.28 -6.10
C LEU A 106 25.69 -6.55 -6.47
N ASP A 107 26.50 -7.12 -7.37
CA ASP A 107 27.72 -6.49 -7.88
C ASP A 107 27.41 -5.15 -8.57
N MET A 108 26.37 -5.10 -9.41
CA MET A 108 25.94 -3.85 -10.05
C MET A 108 25.61 -2.76 -9.03
N LEU A 109 24.86 -3.09 -7.97
CA LEU A 109 24.51 -2.15 -6.90
C LEU A 109 25.76 -1.71 -6.12
N ILE A 110 26.66 -2.63 -5.78
CA ILE A 110 27.89 -2.32 -5.03
C ILE A 110 28.83 -1.47 -5.87
N LYS A 111 29.04 -1.76 -7.17
CA LYS A 111 29.87 -0.94 -8.06
C LYS A 111 29.32 0.47 -8.25
N ARG A 112 27.98 0.61 -8.38
CA ARG A 112 27.32 1.90 -8.61
C ARG A 112 27.27 2.78 -7.37
N PHE A 113 26.93 2.20 -6.22
CA PHE A 113 26.63 2.96 -4.99
C PHE A 113 27.69 2.80 -3.89
N GLY A 114 28.55 1.77 -3.97
CA GLY A 114 29.57 1.49 -2.97
C GLY A 114 28.99 1.37 -1.57
N ASN A 115 29.52 2.19 -0.65
CA ASN A 115 29.03 2.30 0.73
C ASN A 115 28.11 3.51 0.96
N THR A 116 27.60 4.13 -0.12
CA THR A 116 26.65 5.24 0.04
C THR A 116 25.37 4.73 0.68
N LYS A 117 24.90 5.45 1.70
CA LYS A 117 23.63 5.15 2.35
C LYS A 117 22.50 5.59 1.42
N GLY A 118 21.77 4.62 0.89
CA GLY A 118 20.68 4.81 -0.06
C GLY A 118 19.69 3.66 0.03
N LYS A 119 18.54 3.80 -0.62
CA LYS A 119 17.58 2.68 -0.72
C LYS A 119 18.01 1.83 -1.90
N HIS A 120 18.61 0.68 -1.62
CA HIS A 120 19.05 -0.25 -2.66
C HIS A 120 18.22 -1.52 -2.57
N ARG A 121 17.66 -1.94 -3.70
CA ARG A 121 16.74 -3.08 -3.75
C ARG A 121 16.97 -3.95 -4.97
N LEU A 122 16.93 -5.26 -4.75
CA LEU A 122 16.81 -6.27 -5.80
C LEU A 122 15.35 -6.71 -5.89
N CYS A 123 14.86 -6.91 -7.11
CA CYS A 123 13.54 -7.50 -7.33
C CYS A 123 13.70 -8.70 -8.26
N LEU A 124 13.60 -9.90 -7.70
CA LEU A 124 13.68 -11.17 -8.41
C LEU A 124 12.29 -11.62 -8.85
N ILE A 125 12.12 -11.92 -10.13
CA ILE A 125 10.91 -12.52 -10.69
C ILE A 125 11.31 -13.82 -11.41
N THR A 126 10.85 -14.96 -10.90
CA THR A 126 11.19 -16.31 -11.40
C THR A 126 10.05 -17.27 -11.09
N ASP A 127 10.01 -18.43 -11.75
CA ASP A 127 9.18 -19.55 -11.33
C ASP A 127 9.93 -20.54 -10.43
N SER A 128 11.24 -20.36 -10.26
CA SER A 128 12.15 -21.20 -9.47
C SER A 128 12.11 -22.70 -9.83
N GLN A 129 11.81 -23.03 -11.08
CA GLN A 129 11.68 -24.43 -11.52
C GLN A 129 13.00 -25.09 -11.96
N HIS A 130 14.01 -24.30 -12.31
CA HIS A 130 15.28 -24.82 -12.83
C HIS A 130 16.27 -25.19 -11.72
N PRO A 131 17.09 -26.23 -11.91
CA PRO A 131 18.14 -26.59 -10.97
C PRO A 131 19.23 -25.52 -10.94
N LEU A 132 19.68 -25.19 -9.73
CA LEU A 132 20.80 -24.27 -9.51
C LEU A 132 22.13 -24.99 -9.67
N ARG A 133 23.17 -24.24 -10.04
CA ARG A 133 24.53 -24.77 -10.15
C ARG A 133 25.05 -25.01 -8.73
N ASP A 134 25.78 -26.11 -8.56
CA ASP A 134 26.47 -26.35 -7.30
C ASP A 134 27.65 -25.39 -7.15
N PRO A 135 27.85 -24.80 -5.96
CA PRO A 135 28.96 -23.90 -5.73
C PRO A 135 30.29 -24.67 -5.80
N PRO A 136 31.39 -24.00 -6.19
CA PRO A 136 32.72 -24.63 -6.25
C PRO A 136 33.24 -25.07 -4.88
N GLU A 137 32.84 -24.38 -3.80
CA GLU A 137 33.15 -24.69 -2.41
C GLU A 137 31.92 -24.44 -1.52
N GLY A 138 31.70 -25.30 -0.52
CA GLY A 138 30.60 -25.19 0.44
C GLY A 138 29.27 -25.76 -0.07
N THR A 139 28.18 -25.51 0.66
CA THR A 139 26.82 -25.84 0.23
C THR A 139 26.11 -24.65 -0.41
N LYS A 140 24.97 -24.89 -1.07
CA LYS A 140 24.11 -23.80 -1.56
C LYS A 140 23.60 -22.91 -0.42
N GLU A 141 23.36 -23.47 0.77
CA GLU A 141 22.99 -22.66 1.94
C GLU A 141 24.14 -21.74 2.39
N ASP A 142 25.39 -22.22 2.37
CA ASP A 142 26.56 -21.40 2.71
C ASP A 142 26.72 -20.22 1.73
N GLN A 143 26.43 -20.45 0.45
CA GLN A 143 26.40 -19.39 -0.57
C GLN A 143 25.30 -18.36 -0.26
N VAL A 144 24.09 -18.81 0.08
CA VAL A 144 22.98 -17.92 0.47
C VAL A 144 23.35 -17.10 1.71
N ASP A 145 24.00 -17.71 2.69
CA ASP A 145 24.46 -17.02 3.90
C ASP A 145 25.49 -15.93 3.57
N THR A 146 26.46 -16.25 2.72
CA THR A 146 27.47 -15.29 2.26
C THR A 146 26.82 -14.11 1.52
N ILE A 147 25.88 -14.38 0.61
CA ILE A 147 25.13 -13.34 -0.11
C ILE A 147 24.31 -12.50 0.86
N ALA A 148 23.61 -13.12 1.81
CA ALA A 148 22.80 -12.42 2.80
C ALA A 148 23.63 -11.51 3.71
N GLU A 149 24.85 -11.92 4.08
CA GLU A 149 25.79 -11.07 4.82
C GLU A 149 26.25 -9.86 4.02
N GLN A 150 26.60 -10.03 2.74
CA GLN A 150 26.96 -8.91 1.86
C GLN A 150 25.77 -7.94 1.68
N MET A 151 24.56 -8.47 1.48
CA MET A 151 23.35 -7.65 1.40
C MET A 151 23.12 -6.84 2.68
N LYS A 152 23.30 -7.44 3.88
CA LYS A 152 23.21 -6.73 5.16
C LYS A 152 24.26 -5.64 5.29
N LYS A 153 25.51 -5.94 4.93
CA LYS A 153 26.63 -5.01 5.00
C LYS A 153 26.40 -3.75 4.16
N HIS A 154 25.80 -3.92 2.97
CA HIS A 154 25.51 -2.83 2.04
C HIS A 154 24.08 -2.25 2.17
N ASP A 155 23.30 -2.68 3.17
CA ASP A 155 21.90 -2.28 3.41
C ASP A 155 20.99 -2.48 2.18
N ILE A 156 21.20 -3.59 1.45
CA ILE A 156 20.43 -4.00 0.28
C ILE A 156 19.32 -4.96 0.73
N LYS A 157 18.10 -4.73 0.24
CA LYS A 157 16.95 -5.62 0.45
C LYS A 157 16.54 -6.29 -0.86
N MET A 158 15.88 -7.44 -0.77
CA MET A 158 15.37 -8.16 -1.94
C MET A 158 13.87 -8.43 -1.81
N ASP A 159 13.12 -8.22 -2.89
CA ASP A 159 11.78 -8.77 -3.05
C ASP A 159 11.86 -9.93 -4.04
N CYS A 160 11.47 -11.12 -3.63
CA CYS A 160 11.39 -12.31 -4.47
C CYS A 160 9.93 -12.60 -4.78
N ILE A 161 9.59 -12.58 -6.06
CA ILE A 161 8.27 -12.91 -6.56
C ILE A 161 8.38 -14.23 -7.33
N VAL A 162 7.82 -15.29 -6.76
CA VAL A 162 7.82 -16.62 -7.35
C VAL A 162 6.49 -16.79 -8.10
N PHE A 163 6.53 -16.75 -9.43
CA PHE A 163 5.35 -16.87 -10.29
C PHE A 163 5.17 -18.32 -10.76
N ARG A 164 4.09 -18.98 -10.35
CA ARG A 164 3.79 -20.37 -10.73
C ARG A 164 2.31 -20.48 -11.11
N GLU A 165 2.04 -20.80 -12.36
CA GLU A 165 0.66 -20.99 -12.83
C GLU A 165 -0.04 -22.13 -12.08
N SER A 166 -1.36 -22.00 -11.90
CA SER A 166 -2.16 -23.03 -11.23
C SER A 166 -2.09 -24.36 -12.00
N GLY A 167 -1.54 -25.40 -11.37
CA GLY A 167 -1.43 -26.74 -11.95
C GLY A 167 0.00 -27.26 -12.18
N VAL A 168 1.02 -26.43 -11.92
CA VAL A 168 2.43 -26.89 -11.90
C VAL A 168 2.60 -27.93 -10.79
N GLN A 169 3.14 -29.11 -11.12
CA GLN A 169 3.44 -30.14 -10.13
C GLN A 169 4.72 -29.78 -9.37
N HIS A 170 4.63 -29.78 -8.03
CA HIS A 170 5.80 -29.60 -7.18
C HIS A 170 6.79 -30.76 -7.38
N ASN A 171 8.06 -30.39 -7.57
CA ASN A 171 9.17 -31.32 -7.65
C ASN A 171 10.21 -30.99 -6.58
N SER A 172 11.14 -31.92 -6.32
CA SER A 172 12.16 -31.75 -5.28
C SER A 172 13.08 -30.55 -5.54
N VAL A 173 13.27 -30.14 -6.79
CA VAL A 173 14.10 -28.98 -7.17
C VAL A 173 13.41 -27.68 -6.75
N MET A 174 12.10 -27.57 -6.96
CA MET A 174 11.30 -26.44 -6.52
C MET A 174 11.28 -26.33 -5.00
N ASP A 175 11.20 -27.46 -4.29
CA ASP A 175 11.23 -27.49 -2.83
C ASP A 175 12.59 -27.02 -2.29
N GLU A 176 13.70 -27.49 -2.87
CA GLU A 176 15.06 -27.02 -2.55
C GLU A 176 15.21 -25.51 -2.82
N ASN A 177 14.77 -25.06 -4.00
CA ASN A 177 14.83 -23.64 -4.37
C ASN A 177 13.98 -22.76 -3.46
N ASP A 178 12.78 -23.20 -3.09
CA ASP A 178 11.91 -22.50 -2.15
C ASP A 178 12.58 -22.41 -0.78
N GLN A 179 13.18 -23.49 -0.29
CA GLN A 179 13.93 -23.50 0.97
C GLN A 179 15.06 -22.47 0.95
N LEU A 180 15.83 -22.38 -0.13
CA LEU A 180 16.90 -21.39 -0.29
C LEU A 180 16.34 -19.95 -0.30
N LEU A 181 15.22 -19.70 -0.99
CA LEU A 181 14.56 -18.39 -1.01
C LEU A 181 14.01 -18.02 0.38
N TYR A 182 13.42 -18.97 1.11
CA TYR A 182 12.98 -18.76 2.49
C TYR A 182 14.14 -18.59 3.46
N HIS A 183 15.31 -19.17 3.19
CA HIS A 183 16.52 -18.92 3.99
C HIS A 183 16.95 -17.45 3.92
N PHE A 184 16.87 -16.81 2.74
CA PHE A 184 17.05 -15.35 2.64
C PHE A 184 16.01 -14.55 3.45
N ARG A 185 14.78 -15.05 3.55
CA ARG A 185 13.72 -14.43 4.37
C ARG A 185 14.02 -14.53 5.86
N ASP A 186 14.46 -15.70 6.34
CA ASP A 186 14.79 -15.93 7.74
C ASP A 186 16.00 -15.10 8.19
N ARG A 187 16.95 -14.88 7.28
CA ARG A 187 18.04 -13.92 7.46
C ARG A 187 17.59 -12.46 7.42
N SER A 188 16.30 -12.17 7.20
CA SER A 188 15.68 -10.82 7.17
C SER A 188 16.23 -9.89 6.07
N VAL A 189 16.68 -10.47 4.95
CA VAL A 189 17.17 -9.72 3.78
C VAL A 189 16.20 -9.75 2.61
N ALA A 190 15.35 -10.78 2.54
CA ALA A 190 14.37 -10.93 1.46
C ALA A 190 12.92 -10.99 1.96
N LYS A 191 11.99 -10.54 1.11
CA LYS A 191 10.57 -10.85 1.21
C LYS A 191 10.22 -11.79 0.05
N VAL A 192 9.76 -12.99 0.37
CA VAL A 192 9.32 -13.98 -0.63
C VAL A 192 7.79 -13.95 -0.72
N VAL A 193 7.27 -13.85 -1.94
CA VAL A 193 5.84 -13.89 -2.25
C VAL A 193 5.63 -14.86 -3.40
N GLN A 194 4.79 -15.87 -3.19
CA GLN A 194 4.33 -16.75 -4.26
C GLN A 194 3.04 -16.17 -4.88
N VAL A 195 2.99 -16.15 -6.20
CA VAL A 195 1.87 -15.65 -7.00
C VAL A 195 1.55 -16.62 -8.12
N ASP A 196 0.28 -16.69 -8.46
CA ASP A 196 -0.30 -17.66 -9.40
C ASP A 196 -1.03 -17.00 -10.57
N THR A 197 -1.45 -15.74 -10.40
CA THR A 197 -2.15 -14.97 -11.41
C THR A 197 -1.40 -13.70 -11.78
N PRO A 198 -1.58 -13.17 -13.01
CA PRO A 198 -1.00 -11.89 -13.43
C PRO A 198 -1.42 -10.71 -12.54
N THR A 199 -2.64 -10.74 -12.00
CA THR A 199 -3.14 -9.71 -11.06
C THR A 199 -2.38 -9.75 -9.74
N SER A 200 -2.18 -10.94 -9.17
CA SER A 200 -1.37 -11.14 -7.96
C SER A 200 0.08 -10.72 -8.18
N LEU A 201 0.65 -10.96 -9.38
CA LEU A 201 1.99 -10.51 -9.76
C LEU A 201 2.12 -8.98 -9.69
N LEU A 202 1.13 -8.24 -10.22
CA LEU A 202 1.11 -6.78 -10.17
C LEU A 202 1.05 -6.25 -8.72
N GLY A 203 0.29 -6.89 -7.83
CA GLY A 203 0.25 -6.53 -6.41
C GLY A 203 1.50 -6.91 -5.63
N ALA A 204 2.11 -8.04 -5.96
CA ALA A 204 3.35 -8.50 -5.36
C ALA A 204 4.50 -7.54 -5.71
N LEU A 205 4.54 -7.05 -6.95
CA LEU A 205 5.46 -6.00 -7.36
C LEU A 205 4.98 -4.64 -6.82
N LYS A 206 5.44 -4.28 -5.61
CA LYS A 206 5.15 -2.97 -5.01
C LYS A 206 5.69 -1.84 -5.88
N THR A 207 4.80 -1.27 -6.70
CA THR A 207 5.12 -0.20 -7.65
C THR A 207 5.48 1.13 -7.00
N ARG A 208 5.05 1.36 -5.75
CA ARG A 208 5.40 2.52 -4.94
C ARG A 208 5.73 2.09 -3.52
N ILE A 209 6.94 2.39 -3.08
CA ILE A 209 7.38 2.15 -1.70
C ILE A 209 7.57 3.49 -1.02
N VAL A 210 6.69 3.80 -0.06
CA VAL A 210 6.83 4.98 0.81
C VAL A 210 7.53 4.53 2.09
N LEU A 211 8.60 5.23 2.47
CA LEU A 211 9.24 4.94 3.75
C LEU A 211 8.22 5.18 4.88
N PRO A 212 8.13 4.26 5.84
CA PRO A 212 7.30 4.47 7.00
C PRO A 212 7.85 5.67 7.78
N VAL A 213 7.04 6.72 7.90
CA VAL A 213 7.38 7.90 8.71
C VAL A 213 6.70 7.75 10.06
N THR A 214 7.48 7.95 11.13
CA THR A 214 6.93 7.93 12.49
C THR A 214 5.98 9.11 12.70
N ILE A 215 4.77 8.81 13.13
CA ILE A 215 3.77 9.79 13.57
C ILE A 215 4.14 10.35 14.94
N PHE A 216 4.65 9.47 15.81
CA PHE A 216 5.04 9.77 17.17
C PHE A 216 6.28 8.98 17.58
N ARG A 217 7.14 9.62 18.37
CA ARG A 217 8.25 9.02 19.10
C ARG A 217 8.20 9.57 20.52
N GLY A 218 8.17 8.69 21.49
CA GLY A 218 8.08 9.06 22.90
C GLY A 218 7.59 7.90 23.75
N ASP A 219 7.06 8.24 24.92
CA ASP A 219 6.68 7.26 25.91
C ASP A 219 5.19 6.92 25.82
N LEU A 220 4.88 5.63 25.88
CA LEU A 220 3.58 5.09 26.25
C LEU A 220 3.52 5.06 27.78
N GLU A 221 2.75 5.96 28.36
CA GLU A 221 2.54 6.05 29.80
C GLU A 221 1.45 5.06 30.22
N VAL A 222 1.86 3.93 30.80
CA VAL A 222 0.95 2.91 31.35
C VAL A 222 0.49 3.34 32.76
N SER A 223 1.40 3.94 33.53
CA SER A 223 1.12 4.59 34.80
C SER A 223 2.08 5.77 35.00
N SER A 224 1.93 6.55 36.08
CA SER A 224 2.86 7.63 36.43
C SER A 224 4.32 7.16 36.55
N ASN A 225 4.53 5.90 36.96
CA ASN A 225 5.84 5.31 37.18
C ASN A 225 6.29 4.38 36.03
N LEU A 226 5.38 3.90 35.19
CA LEU A 226 5.67 2.97 34.10
C LEU A 226 5.52 3.66 32.74
N LYS A 227 6.67 3.96 32.14
CA LYS A 227 6.78 4.58 30.80
C LYS A 227 7.56 3.67 29.86
N ILE A 228 7.00 3.38 28.70
CA ILE A 228 7.59 2.48 27.71
C ILE A 228 7.90 3.26 26.43
N LYS A 229 9.15 3.24 25.98
CA LYS A 229 9.53 3.94 24.74
C LYS A 229 8.97 3.24 23.50
N VAL A 230 8.13 3.94 22.77
CA VAL A 230 7.44 3.41 21.58
C VAL A 230 7.55 4.38 20.39
N TRP A 231 7.60 3.80 19.20
CA TRP A 231 7.49 4.52 17.95
C TRP A 231 6.17 4.12 17.28
N VAL A 232 5.49 5.11 16.70
CA VAL A 232 4.17 4.90 16.07
C VAL A 232 4.30 5.18 14.58
N TYR A 233 3.88 4.23 13.76
CA TYR A 233 3.88 4.32 12.30
C TYR A 233 2.46 4.20 11.76
N LYS A 234 2.20 4.77 10.57
CA LYS A 234 0.97 4.45 9.84
C LYS A 234 1.09 3.03 9.28
N LYS A 235 0.14 2.15 9.59
CA LYS A 235 0.04 0.82 8.97
C LYS A 235 -0.70 0.90 7.66
N THR A 236 -1.84 1.59 7.66
CA THR A 236 -2.65 1.84 6.47
C THR A 236 -2.73 3.33 6.21
N SER A 237 -2.88 3.70 4.94
CA SER A 237 -3.16 5.06 4.51
C SER A 237 -3.81 4.98 3.15
N GLU A 238 -4.85 5.79 2.93
CA GLU A 238 -5.41 5.96 1.60
C GLU A 238 -4.34 6.49 0.63
N GLU A 239 -4.16 5.82 -0.51
CA GLU A 239 -3.32 6.31 -1.59
C GLU A 239 -4.09 7.32 -2.43
N LYS A 240 -3.61 8.58 -2.42
CA LYS A 240 -4.21 9.68 -3.16
C LYS A 240 -3.54 9.86 -4.52
N PHE A 241 -4.32 10.32 -5.49
CA PHE A 241 -3.82 10.72 -6.81
C PHE A 241 -2.79 11.85 -6.71
N PRO A 242 -1.81 11.90 -7.64
CA PRO A 242 -0.95 13.08 -7.80
C PRO A 242 -1.80 14.33 -8.03
N THR A 243 -1.47 15.42 -7.32
CA THR A 243 -2.17 16.70 -7.50
C THR A 243 -1.94 17.24 -8.91
N LEU A 244 -3.02 17.55 -9.61
CA LEU A 244 -2.97 18.22 -10.91
C LEU A 244 -2.92 19.73 -10.69
N LYS A 245 -2.05 20.42 -11.42
CA LYS A 245 -1.99 21.89 -11.46
C LYS A 245 -2.73 22.40 -12.70
N LYS A 246 -3.37 23.56 -12.59
CA LYS A 246 -3.96 24.24 -13.76
C LYS A 246 -2.83 24.74 -14.67
N TYR A 247 -2.99 24.50 -15.96
CA TYR A 247 -2.05 24.89 -17.02
C TYR A 247 -2.77 25.78 -18.03
N SER A 248 -2.10 26.83 -18.52
CA SER A 248 -2.64 27.70 -19.55
C SER A 248 -1.82 27.62 -20.84
N ASP A 249 -2.50 27.30 -21.94
CA ASP A 249 -1.92 27.28 -23.29
C ASP A 249 -1.70 28.69 -23.87
N GLN A 250 -2.22 29.73 -23.20
CA GLN A 250 -2.17 31.13 -23.66
C GLN A 250 -0.87 31.86 -23.30
N ALA A 251 0.05 31.22 -22.58
CA ALA A 251 1.35 31.83 -22.30
C ALA A 251 2.25 31.77 -23.57
N PRO A 252 2.96 32.86 -23.92
CA PRO A 252 3.74 32.92 -25.15
C PRO A 252 4.80 31.80 -25.19
N PRO A 253 4.88 31.01 -26.28
CA PRO A 253 5.84 29.91 -26.40
C PRO A 253 7.30 30.37 -26.48
N SER A 254 7.55 31.68 -26.58
CA SER A 254 8.87 32.29 -26.71
C SER A 254 9.59 32.57 -25.38
N ASP A 255 8.91 32.50 -24.23
CA ASP A 255 9.49 32.85 -22.94
C ASP A 255 9.86 31.59 -22.13
N LYS A 256 11.16 31.31 -22.03
CA LYS A 256 11.72 30.15 -21.30
C LYS A 256 11.45 30.21 -19.78
N PHE A 257 10.95 31.34 -19.26
CA PHE A 257 10.62 31.53 -17.85
C PHE A 257 9.11 31.62 -17.58
N ALA A 258 8.26 31.53 -18.61
CA ALA A 258 6.81 31.52 -18.42
C ALA A 258 6.40 30.23 -17.69
N SER A 259 5.93 30.37 -16.46
CA SER A 259 5.59 29.23 -15.60
C SER A 259 4.37 28.42 -16.08
N HIS A 260 3.58 28.94 -17.04
CA HIS A 260 2.27 28.43 -17.44
C HIS A 260 1.29 28.17 -16.26
N GLU A 261 1.63 28.62 -15.04
CA GLU A 261 0.86 28.41 -13.83
C GLU A 261 -0.26 29.46 -13.76
N VAL A 262 -1.49 28.99 -13.58
CA VAL A 262 -2.66 29.86 -13.39
C VAL A 262 -2.75 30.26 -11.92
N LYS A 263 -2.63 31.55 -11.64
CA LYS A 263 -2.92 32.14 -10.32
C LYS A 263 -4.41 32.50 -10.25
N VAL A 264 -5.04 32.19 -9.12
CA VAL A 264 -6.45 32.49 -8.85
C VAL A 264 -6.51 33.38 -7.62
N ASP A 265 -7.02 34.60 -7.80
CA ASP A 265 -7.26 35.55 -6.72
C ASP A 265 -8.77 35.62 -6.43
N PHE A 266 -9.10 35.73 -5.13
CA PHE A 266 -10.48 35.77 -4.65
C PHE A 266 -10.80 37.14 -4.05
N GLU A 267 -11.85 37.78 -4.56
CA GLU A 267 -12.41 39.01 -4.01
C GLU A 267 -13.66 38.72 -3.19
N TYR A 268 -13.77 39.35 -2.02
CA TYR A 268 -14.92 39.20 -1.12
C TYR A 268 -15.69 40.53 -1.10
N LYS A 269 -16.97 40.46 -1.43
CA LYS A 269 -17.87 41.61 -1.55
C LYS A 269 -18.91 41.61 -0.43
N SER A 270 -19.38 42.80 -0.06
CA SER A 270 -20.46 42.94 0.93
C SER A 270 -21.77 42.40 0.37
N ILE A 271 -22.58 41.76 1.22
CA ILE A 271 -23.93 41.29 0.85
C ILE A 271 -24.88 42.48 0.65
N LEU A 272 -24.70 43.55 1.43
CA LEU A 272 -25.54 44.76 1.37
C LEU A 272 -25.13 45.66 0.20
N GLU A 273 -23.84 45.68 -0.14
CA GLU A 273 -23.27 46.52 -1.21
C GLU A 273 -22.36 45.67 -2.12
N PRO A 274 -22.91 45.05 -3.18
CA PRO A 274 -22.18 44.12 -4.04
C PRO A 274 -21.01 44.73 -4.82
N ASP A 275 -20.97 46.05 -4.96
CA ASP A 275 -19.90 46.77 -5.66
C ASP A 275 -18.70 47.07 -4.73
N THR A 276 -18.88 46.93 -3.41
CA THR A 276 -17.86 47.24 -2.41
C THR A 276 -17.05 45.99 -2.06
N VAL A 277 -15.76 45.99 -2.41
CA VAL A 277 -14.81 44.94 -2.03
C VAL A 277 -14.34 45.18 -0.59
N VAL A 278 -14.49 44.17 0.27
CA VAL A 278 -14.13 44.25 1.70
C VAL A 278 -12.66 43.86 1.87
N PRO A 279 -11.77 44.72 2.38
CA PRO A 279 -10.36 44.40 2.61
C PRO A 279 -10.15 43.27 3.63
N PRO A 280 -9.08 42.45 3.53
CA PRO A 280 -8.79 41.37 4.47
C PRO A 280 -8.77 41.78 5.95
N ASP A 281 -8.28 42.98 6.26
CA ASP A 281 -8.13 43.47 7.65
C ASP A 281 -9.47 43.80 8.32
N GLN A 282 -10.52 44.01 7.53
CA GLN A 282 -11.88 44.26 8.02
C GLN A 282 -12.70 42.97 8.13
N ARG A 283 -12.10 41.81 7.83
CA ARG A 283 -12.80 40.52 7.85
C ARG A 283 -12.54 39.82 9.17
N ILE A 284 -13.63 39.45 9.85
CA ILE A 284 -13.60 38.59 11.04
C ILE A 284 -14.35 37.29 10.76
N LYS A 285 -13.91 36.20 11.37
CA LYS A 285 -14.59 34.90 11.21
C LYS A 285 -15.85 34.88 12.08
N GLY A 286 -16.98 34.65 11.44
CA GLY A 286 -18.26 34.38 12.12
C GLY A 286 -18.46 32.87 12.30
N TYR A 287 -18.87 32.47 13.49
CA TYR A 287 -19.25 31.10 13.81
C TYR A 287 -20.74 31.05 14.11
N LEU A 288 -21.44 30.06 13.56
CA LEU A 288 -22.86 29.87 13.85
C LEU A 288 -23.01 29.22 15.23
N TYR A 289 -23.82 29.84 16.08
CA TYR A 289 -24.25 29.28 17.35
C TYR A 289 -25.79 29.30 17.38
N GLY A 290 -26.38 28.20 16.94
CA GLY A 290 -27.80 28.16 16.61
C GLY A 290 -28.13 29.14 15.48
N PRO A 291 -29.15 30.01 15.60
CA PRO A 291 -29.52 30.99 14.57
C PRO A 291 -28.62 32.24 14.56
N GLN A 292 -27.75 32.43 15.57
CA GLN A 292 -26.93 33.64 15.70
C GLN A 292 -25.53 33.44 15.10
N VAL A 293 -25.01 34.47 14.42
CA VAL A 293 -23.61 34.53 13.98
C VAL A 293 -22.80 35.24 15.07
N VAL A 294 -21.88 34.51 15.69
CA VAL A 294 -20.97 35.04 16.70
C VAL A 294 -19.62 35.35 16.03
N PRO A 295 -19.24 36.62 15.88
CA PRO A 295 -17.92 36.97 15.39
C PRO A 295 -16.86 36.70 16.46
N ILE A 296 -15.79 35.98 16.11
CA ILE A 296 -14.66 35.75 17.02
C ILE A 296 -13.38 36.10 16.28
N SER A 297 -12.57 36.98 16.87
CA SER A 297 -11.28 37.36 16.31
C SER A 297 -10.28 36.19 16.39
N SER A 298 -9.23 36.23 15.55
CA SER A 298 -8.18 35.21 15.58
C SER A 298 -7.43 35.16 16.93
N ALA A 299 -7.26 36.31 17.58
CA ALA A 299 -6.59 36.42 18.88
C ALA A 299 -7.42 35.81 20.01
N GLU A 300 -8.72 36.13 20.08
CA GLU A 300 -9.64 35.54 21.06
C GLU A 300 -9.74 34.03 20.87
N TRP A 301 -9.86 33.58 19.62
CA TRP A 301 -9.93 32.16 19.30
C TRP A 301 -8.70 31.39 19.80
N GLU A 302 -7.49 31.93 19.60
CA GLU A 302 -6.25 31.29 20.05
C GLU A 302 -6.08 31.30 21.58
N ALA A 303 -6.71 32.24 22.27
CA ALA A 303 -6.74 32.29 23.73
C ALA A 303 -7.66 31.23 24.34
N VAL A 304 -8.86 31.03 23.76
CA VAL A 304 -9.87 30.09 24.29
C VAL A 304 -9.68 28.65 23.81
N LYS A 305 -8.89 28.43 22.76
CA LYS A 305 -8.70 27.11 22.18
C LYS A 305 -8.04 26.15 23.17
N PHE A 306 -8.61 24.95 23.28
CA PHE A 306 -8.05 23.86 24.06
C PHE A 306 -6.66 23.46 23.54
N LYS A 307 -5.66 23.44 24.45
CA LYS A 307 -4.25 23.13 24.14
C LYS A 307 -3.86 21.83 24.83
N PRO A 308 -3.98 20.67 24.16
CA PRO A 308 -3.65 19.39 24.77
C PRO A 308 -2.13 19.17 24.84
N GLU A 309 -1.69 18.53 25.93
CA GLU A 309 -0.32 18.06 26.08
C GLU A 309 -0.03 16.88 25.16
N LYS A 310 1.12 16.93 24.47
CA LYS A 310 1.67 15.83 23.67
C LYS A 310 1.95 14.63 24.58
N GLY A 311 1.51 13.44 24.16
CA GLY A 311 1.78 12.20 24.89
C GLY A 311 0.80 11.11 24.53
N VAL A 312 1.17 9.87 24.86
CA VAL A 312 0.31 8.70 24.77
C VAL A 312 0.10 8.17 26.18
N LYS A 313 -1.15 8.21 26.65
CA LYS A 313 -1.54 7.81 28.01
C LYS A 313 -2.55 6.67 27.94
N LEU A 314 -2.30 5.61 28.69
CA LEU A 314 -3.26 4.53 28.92
C LEU A 314 -4.37 5.04 29.86
N LEU A 315 -5.61 4.85 29.46
CA LEU A 315 -6.79 5.18 30.26
C LEU A 315 -7.34 3.95 30.99
N GLY A 316 -7.29 2.78 30.36
CA GLY A 316 -7.74 1.54 30.97
C GLY A 316 -7.74 0.37 29.98
N PHE A 317 -8.17 -0.79 30.46
CA PHE A 317 -8.38 -1.99 29.65
C PHE A 317 -9.87 -2.31 29.57
N ALA A 318 -10.31 -2.80 28.42
CA ALA A 318 -11.69 -3.21 28.16
C ALA A 318 -11.71 -4.61 27.53
N ASP A 319 -12.86 -5.28 27.58
CA ASP A 319 -13.06 -6.55 26.87
C ASP A 319 -13.03 -6.34 25.37
N ARG A 320 -12.38 -7.24 24.62
CA ARG A 320 -12.33 -7.16 23.16
C ARG A 320 -13.73 -7.15 22.52
N SER A 321 -14.69 -7.83 23.12
CA SER A 321 -16.09 -7.87 22.67
C SER A 321 -16.83 -6.54 22.86
N SER A 322 -16.40 -5.69 23.81
CA SER A 322 -17.05 -4.40 24.08
C SER A 322 -16.80 -3.35 23.01
N ILE A 323 -15.80 -3.57 22.14
CA ILE A 323 -15.39 -2.63 21.09
C ILE A 323 -15.53 -3.32 19.74
N PRO A 324 -16.73 -3.26 19.12
CA PRO A 324 -16.94 -3.88 17.83
C PRO A 324 -16.17 -3.14 16.73
N ARG A 325 -15.79 -3.89 15.68
CA ARG A 325 -14.99 -3.39 14.55
C ARG A 325 -15.62 -2.17 13.85
N HIS A 326 -16.95 -2.06 13.83
CA HIS A 326 -17.64 -0.95 13.18
C HIS A 326 -17.48 0.40 13.90
N TYR A 327 -16.92 0.42 15.12
CA TYR A 327 -16.53 1.67 15.80
C TYR A 327 -15.17 2.20 15.34
N PHE A 328 -14.40 1.45 14.55
CA PHE A 328 -13.09 1.94 14.13
C PHE A 328 -13.23 3.07 13.11
N MET A 329 -12.60 4.19 13.42
CA MET A 329 -12.51 5.36 12.56
C MET A 329 -11.08 5.51 12.02
N LYS A 330 -10.98 6.12 10.83
CA LYS A 330 -9.71 6.54 10.18
C LYS A 330 -8.73 5.38 9.90
N ASP A 331 -7.51 5.76 9.51
CA ASP A 331 -6.38 4.87 9.26
C ASP A 331 -5.91 4.13 10.52
N VAL A 332 -5.29 2.96 10.33
CA VAL A 332 -4.69 2.15 11.40
C VAL A 332 -3.24 2.58 11.64
N ASN A 333 -2.87 2.74 12.91
CA ASN A 333 -1.49 2.99 13.31
C ASN A 333 -0.88 1.75 13.96
N SER A 334 0.41 1.51 13.75
CA SER A 334 1.16 0.44 14.40
C SER A 334 2.10 1.02 15.44
N PHE A 335 1.98 0.53 16.68
CA PHE A 335 2.88 0.84 17.78
C PHE A 335 3.94 -0.26 17.84
N VAL A 336 5.19 0.15 17.75
CA VAL A 336 6.34 -0.74 17.88
C VAL A 336 7.25 -0.25 19.01
N PRO A 337 7.97 -1.16 19.70
CA PRO A 337 8.98 -0.75 20.66
C PRO A 337 10.07 0.09 19.96
N GLU A 338 10.70 1.00 20.71
CA GLU A 338 11.84 1.76 20.20
C GLU A 338 12.92 0.82 19.63
N PRO A 339 13.27 0.94 18.33
CA PRO A 339 14.28 0.08 17.72
C PRO A 339 15.62 0.16 18.45
N GLY A 340 16.20 -1.00 18.78
CA GLY A 340 17.44 -1.13 19.54
C GLY A 340 17.26 -1.14 21.07
N ASN A 341 16.08 -0.82 21.59
CA ASN A 341 15.81 -0.82 23.02
C ASN A 341 15.21 -2.15 23.51
N LYS A 342 16.08 -3.07 23.96
CA LYS A 342 15.68 -4.40 24.43
C LYS A 342 14.66 -4.36 25.59
N LYS A 343 14.78 -3.39 26.51
CA LYS A 343 13.84 -3.25 27.64
C LYS A 343 12.44 -2.89 27.15
N ALA A 344 12.35 -1.96 26.20
CA ALA A 344 11.08 -1.59 25.59
C ALA A 344 10.47 -2.76 24.81
N THR A 345 11.28 -3.53 24.08
CA THR A 345 10.82 -4.72 23.35
C THR A 345 10.17 -5.75 24.28
N VAL A 346 10.85 -6.09 25.38
CA VAL A 346 10.33 -7.05 26.36
C VAL A 346 9.04 -6.54 27.00
N ALA A 347 9.00 -5.26 27.38
CA ALA A 347 7.80 -4.67 28.00
C ALA A 347 6.59 -4.67 27.06
N VAL A 348 6.79 -4.29 25.79
CA VAL A 348 5.72 -4.30 24.77
C VAL A 348 5.21 -5.71 24.52
N SER A 349 6.12 -6.69 24.33
CA SER A 349 5.76 -8.11 24.13
C SER A 349 5.02 -8.70 25.32
N ALA A 350 5.46 -8.40 26.55
CA ALA A 350 4.80 -8.89 27.76
C ALA A 350 3.34 -8.39 27.86
N ILE A 351 3.12 -7.10 27.60
CA ILE A 351 1.77 -6.51 27.60
C ILE A 351 0.92 -7.07 26.46
N ALA A 352 1.47 -7.17 25.24
CA ALA A 352 0.74 -7.67 24.08
C ALA A 352 0.25 -9.12 24.28
N ARG A 353 1.11 -9.99 24.81
CA ARG A 353 0.75 -11.38 25.09
C ARG A 353 -0.25 -11.50 26.23
N ALA A 354 -0.07 -10.77 27.33
CA ALA A 354 -1.03 -10.75 28.43
C ALA A 354 -2.42 -10.27 27.99
N MET A 355 -2.47 -9.22 27.16
CA MET A 355 -3.73 -8.73 26.58
C MET A 355 -4.41 -9.77 25.70
N GLN A 356 -3.64 -10.52 24.89
CA GLN A 356 -4.17 -11.58 24.05
C GLN A 356 -4.71 -12.75 24.88
N GLU A 357 -3.97 -13.19 25.90
CA GLU A 357 -4.38 -14.28 26.81
C GLU A 357 -5.66 -13.94 27.56
N MET A 358 -5.79 -12.68 28.02
CA MET A 358 -6.97 -12.22 28.75
C MET A 358 -8.12 -11.74 27.85
N ASN A 359 -7.96 -11.79 26.52
CA ASN A 359 -8.89 -11.24 25.52
C ASN A 359 -9.29 -9.77 25.80
N LYS A 360 -8.32 -8.95 26.23
CA LYS A 360 -8.50 -7.53 26.55
C LYS A 360 -7.88 -6.64 25.47
N VAL A 361 -8.38 -5.42 25.40
CA VAL A 361 -7.85 -4.31 24.60
C VAL A 361 -7.58 -3.12 25.49
N ALA A 362 -6.67 -2.23 25.08
CA ALA A 362 -6.31 -1.05 25.86
C ALA A 362 -6.91 0.21 25.24
N ILE A 363 -7.37 1.14 26.08
CA ILE A 363 -7.93 2.43 25.64
C ILE A 363 -6.90 3.51 25.89
N LEU A 364 -6.55 4.27 24.85
CA LEU A 364 -5.51 5.28 24.90
C LEU A 364 -6.04 6.67 24.58
N ARG A 365 -5.45 7.66 25.26
CA ARG A 365 -5.43 9.07 24.87
C ARG A 365 -4.11 9.36 24.15
N CYS A 366 -4.19 9.81 22.91
CA CYS A 366 -3.04 10.06 22.04
C CYS A 366 -3.02 11.51 21.54
N VAL A 367 -1.90 12.20 21.75
CA VAL A 367 -1.61 13.51 21.15
C VAL A 367 -0.23 13.42 20.52
N TRP A 368 -0.20 13.39 19.18
CA TRP A 368 0.97 12.98 18.42
C TRP A 368 2.04 14.09 18.35
N ARG A 369 1.61 15.35 18.23
CA ARG A 369 2.49 16.51 18.01
C ARG A 369 2.25 17.59 19.05
N GLN A 370 3.31 18.34 19.37
CA GLN A 370 3.19 19.54 20.21
C GLN A 370 2.39 20.60 19.44
N GLY A 371 1.44 21.25 20.12
CA GLY A 371 0.54 22.22 19.48
C GLY A 371 -0.56 21.61 18.61
N GLN A 372 -0.71 20.28 18.60
CA GLN A 372 -1.87 19.62 17.99
C GLN A 372 -3.14 20.05 18.73
N GLY A 373 -4.14 20.58 18.04
CA GLY A 373 -5.37 21.10 18.67
C GLY A 373 -6.39 20.03 19.07
N ASN A 374 -6.25 18.80 18.57
CA ASN A 374 -7.20 17.71 18.81
C ASN A 374 -6.54 16.52 19.52
N VAL A 375 -7.33 15.82 20.34
CA VAL A 375 -6.91 14.58 20.99
C VAL A 375 -7.41 13.40 20.16
N ALA A 376 -6.54 12.43 19.88
CA ALA A 376 -6.96 11.16 19.30
C ALA A 376 -7.28 10.20 20.46
N PHE A 377 -8.52 9.74 20.51
CA PHE A 377 -8.96 8.69 21.42
C PHE A 377 -9.07 7.39 20.63
N GLY A 378 -8.62 6.27 21.18
CA GLY A 378 -8.64 5.03 20.42
C GLY A 378 -8.32 3.77 21.21
N VAL A 379 -8.49 2.65 20.53
CA VAL A 379 -8.24 1.31 21.06
C VAL A 379 -6.91 0.79 20.55
N LEU A 380 -6.16 0.15 21.43
CA LEU A 380 -4.91 -0.53 21.19
C LEU A 380 -5.15 -2.05 21.29
N THR A 381 -4.99 -2.75 20.17
CA THR A 381 -5.20 -4.19 20.03
C THR A 381 -3.84 -4.90 19.93
N PRO A 382 -3.60 -6.00 20.65
CA PRO A 382 -2.34 -6.74 20.58
C PRO A 382 -2.16 -7.39 19.20
N ASN A 383 -0.93 -7.31 18.67
CA ASN A 383 -0.53 -7.98 17.44
C ASN A 383 0.74 -8.81 17.71
N ILE A 384 0.55 -10.11 17.93
CA ILE A 384 1.63 -11.05 18.22
C ILE A 384 2.30 -11.47 16.91
N SER A 385 3.62 -11.39 16.86
CA SER A 385 4.38 -11.84 15.70
C SER A 385 4.55 -13.36 15.73
N SER A 386 4.28 -14.04 14.61
CA SER A 386 4.59 -15.46 14.41
C SER A 386 6.01 -15.69 13.88
N VAL A 387 6.71 -14.65 13.45
CA VAL A 387 8.03 -14.73 12.82
C VAL A 387 9.13 -14.48 13.84
N ASN A 388 10.12 -15.37 13.87
CA ASN A 388 11.33 -15.21 14.69
C ASN A 388 12.04 -13.89 14.36
N ASN A 389 12.56 -13.20 15.37
CA ASN A 389 13.24 -11.89 15.26
C ASN A 389 12.36 -10.67 14.92
N VAL A 390 11.03 -10.82 14.84
CA VAL A 390 10.12 -9.66 14.73
C VAL A 390 9.44 -9.43 16.08
N PRO A 391 9.60 -8.25 16.71
CA PRO A 391 9.00 -7.98 18.01
C PRO A 391 7.48 -7.87 17.91
N ASP A 392 6.78 -8.23 18.99
CA ASP A 392 5.35 -8.01 19.08
C ASP A 392 5.04 -6.51 19.01
N SER A 393 3.83 -6.18 18.55
CA SER A 393 3.40 -4.81 18.29
C SER A 393 1.93 -4.64 18.69
N PHE A 394 1.43 -3.42 18.52
CA PHE A 394 0.00 -3.17 18.66
C PHE A 394 -0.57 -2.46 17.43
N PHE A 395 -1.85 -2.69 17.16
CA PHE A 395 -2.64 -1.88 16.24
C PHE A 395 -3.50 -0.89 17.01
N PHE A 396 -3.43 0.37 16.61
CA PHE A 396 -4.21 1.44 17.17
C PHE A 396 -5.23 1.93 16.16
N ASN A 397 -6.50 1.88 16.56
CA ASN A 397 -7.64 2.35 15.80
C ASN A 397 -8.30 3.49 16.57
N ILE A 398 -8.63 4.58 15.86
CA ILE A 398 -9.32 5.71 16.49
C ILE A 398 -10.77 5.30 16.75
N LEU A 399 -11.29 5.69 17.91
CA LEU A 399 -12.68 5.47 18.29
C LEU A 399 -13.47 6.79 18.17
N PRO A 400 -14.79 6.71 17.94
CA PRO A 400 -15.65 7.88 17.89
C PRO A 400 -15.76 8.55 19.26
N PHE A 401 -15.92 9.86 19.25
CA PHE A 401 -16.52 10.58 20.37
C PHE A 401 -18.04 10.44 20.34
N SER A 402 -18.71 10.81 21.43
CA SER A 402 -20.18 10.81 21.53
C SER A 402 -20.85 11.55 20.35
N GLU A 403 -20.23 12.64 19.90
CA GLU A 403 -20.71 13.52 18.85
C GLU A 403 -20.59 12.92 17.44
N ASP A 404 -19.71 11.93 17.27
CA ASP A 404 -19.51 11.20 16.02
C ASP A 404 -20.55 10.08 15.82
N ILE A 405 -21.19 9.63 16.91
CA ILE A 405 -22.19 8.56 16.86
C ILE A 405 -23.49 9.11 16.27
N ARG A 406 -24.09 8.35 15.36
CA ARG A 406 -25.39 8.65 14.76
C ARG A 406 -26.34 7.50 15.08
N GLU A 407 -27.35 7.80 15.89
CA GLU A 407 -28.35 6.83 16.29
C GLU A 407 -29.49 6.83 15.26
N PHE A 408 -29.49 5.82 14.38
CA PHE A 408 -30.59 5.57 13.47
C PHE A 408 -31.39 4.38 13.97
N GLN A 409 -32.70 4.57 14.13
CA GLN A 409 -33.59 3.48 14.52
C GLN A 409 -34.04 2.72 13.27
N PHE A 410 -33.68 1.45 13.20
CA PHE A 410 -34.13 0.53 12.16
C PHE A 410 -35.01 -0.56 12.79
N ARG A 411 -36.06 -0.98 12.08
CA ARG A 411 -36.90 -2.09 12.52
C ARG A 411 -36.12 -3.40 12.43
N SER A 412 -36.22 -4.25 13.45
CA SER A 412 -35.61 -5.58 13.41
C SER A 412 -36.23 -6.44 12.31
N PHE A 413 -35.40 -7.12 11.51
CA PHE A 413 -35.85 -8.06 10.49
C PHE A 413 -36.65 -9.23 11.09
N SER A 414 -36.37 -9.63 12.34
CA SER A 414 -37.13 -10.69 13.04
C SER A 414 -38.56 -10.27 13.40
N SER A 415 -38.85 -8.97 13.43
CA SER A 415 -40.18 -8.43 13.73
C SER A 415 -41.06 -8.23 12.49
N LEU A 416 -40.56 -8.60 11.32
CA LEU A 416 -41.31 -8.53 10.07
C LEU A 416 -42.39 -9.63 10.03
N PRO A 417 -43.53 -9.37 9.37
CA PRO A 417 -44.60 -10.37 9.23
C PRO A 417 -44.09 -11.63 8.52
N SER A 418 -44.73 -12.76 8.77
CA SER A 418 -44.34 -14.06 8.20
C SER A 418 -44.30 -14.06 6.67
N SER A 419 -45.05 -13.17 6.02
CA SER A 419 -45.02 -12.97 4.55
C SER A 419 -43.72 -12.37 4.02
N SER A 420 -42.88 -11.78 4.88
CA SER A 420 -41.59 -11.20 4.55
C SER A 420 -40.42 -11.98 5.17
N GLN A 421 -40.71 -13.07 5.89
CA GLN A 421 -39.67 -14.00 6.34
C GLN A 421 -39.31 -14.94 5.19
N PRO A 422 -38.02 -15.32 5.05
CA PRO A 422 -37.61 -16.26 4.02
C PRO A 422 -38.26 -17.62 4.26
N THR A 423 -38.72 -18.27 3.18
CA THR A 423 -39.15 -19.67 3.24
C THR A 423 -37.93 -20.60 3.38
N GLU A 424 -38.15 -21.85 3.80
CA GLU A 424 -37.07 -22.85 3.89
C GLU A 424 -36.35 -23.04 2.55
N GLU A 425 -37.12 -23.11 1.45
CA GLU A 425 -36.56 -23.21 0.09
C GLU A 425 -35.68 -21.99 -0.28
N GLN A 426 -36.10 -20.77 0.11
CA GLN A 426 -35.31 -19.56 -0.13
C GLN A 426 -34.03 -19.54 0.70
N GLN A 427 -34.10 -20.00 1.95
CA GLN A 427 -32.93 -20.11 2.81
C GLN A 427 -31.95 -21.16 2.28
N GLU A 428 -32.42 -22.32 1.86
CA GLU A 428 -31.58 -23.37 1.27
C GLU A 428 -30.94 -22.91 -0.04
N ALA A 429 -31.69 -22.22 -0.90
CA ALA A 429 -31.16 -21.63 -2.12
C ALA A 429 -30.08 -20.57 -1.83
N ALA A 430 -30.28 -19.72 -0.81
CA ALA A 430 -29.30 -18.73 -0.37
C ALA A 430 -28.04 -19.38 0.21
N ASP A 431 -28.19 -20.41 1.06
CA ASP A 431 -27.08 -21.15 1.64
C ASP A 431 -26.26 -21.87 0.56
N SER A 432 -26.96 -22.45 -0.44
CA SER A 432 -26.33 -23.04 -1.62
C SER A 432 -25.53 -22.01 -2.41
N LEU A 433 -26.11 -20.82 -2.63
CA LEU A 433 -25.43 -19.72 -3.32
C LEU A 433 -24.16 -19.25 -2.58
N VAL A 434 -24.23 -19.10 -1.26
CA VAL A 434 -23.07 -18.72 -0.42
C VAL A 434 -21.97 -19.78 -0.51
N LYS A 435 -22.32 -21.08 -0.44
CA LYS A 435 -21.36 -22.18 -0.58
C LYS A 435 -20.71 -22.23 -1.96
N MET A 436 -21.47 -21.96 -3.02
CA MET A 436 -20.94 -21.93 -4.40
C MET A 436 -19.98 -20.77 -4.64
N LEU A 437 -20.19 -19.63 -3.96
CA LEU A 437 -19.40 -18.40 -4.13
C LEU A 437 -18.35 -18.20 -3.02
N ASP A 438 -18.00 -19.25 -2.28
CA ASP A 438 -16.99 -19.18 -1.23
C ASP A 438 -15.60 -18.96 -1.84
N LEU A 439 -14.97 -17.83 -1.48
CA LEU A 439 -13.66 -17.42 -1.95
C LEU A 439 -12.52 -17.95 -1.07
N ALA A 440 -12.82 -18.55 0.09
CA ALA A 440 -11.84 -19.10 1.02
C ALA A 440 -12.23 -20.51 1.50
N PRO A 441 -12.37 -21.49 0.58
CA PRO A 441 -12.79 -22.83 0.96
C PRO A 441 -11.77 -23.48 1.93
N PRO A 442 -12.23 -24.26 2.91
CA PRO A 442 -11.38 -24.82 3.96
C PRO A 442 -10.27 -25.69 3.37
N GLY A 443 -9.03 -25.42 3.78
CA GLY A 443 -7.84 -26.15 3.31
C GLY A 443 -7.30 -25.70 1.95
N ARG A 444 -7.89 -24.68 1.33
CA ARG A 444 -7.31 -23.99 0.16
C ARG A 444 -6.94 -22.56 0.52
N GLU A 445 -6.00 -22.00 -0.22
CA GLU A 445 -5.69 -20.58 -0.09
C GLU A 445 -6.85 -19.72 -0.63
N GLU A 446 -7.00 -18.52 -0.07
CA GLU A 446 -7.98 -17.54 -0.53
C GLU A 446 -7.77 -17.24 -2.03
N ILE A 447 -8.81 -17.47 -2.83
CA ILE A 447 -8.77 -17.40 -4.31
C ILE A 447 -8.57 -15.95 -4.76
N LEU A 448 -9.30 -15.03 -4.13
CA LEU A 448 -9.19 -13.60 -4.42
C LEU A 448 -8.52 -12.93 -3.23
N ARG A 449 -7.33 -12.34 -3.44
CA ARG A 449 -6.60 -11.63 -2.38
C ARG A 449 -6.62 -10.12 -2.61
N PRO A 450 -7.57 -9.36 -2.02
CA PRO A 450 -7.66 -7.92 -2.23
C PRO A 450 -6.38 -7.16 -1.85
N ASP A 451 -5.62 -7.67 -0.89
CA ASP A 451 -4.34 -7.09 -0.46
C ASP A 451 -3.27 -7.08 -1.57
N PHE A 452 -3.41 -7.96 -2.57
CA PHE A 452 -2.57 -8.02 -3.78
C PHE A 452 -3.25 -7.38 -5.00
N THR A 453 -4.40 -6.73 -4.82
CA THR A 453 -5.06 -6.01 -5.92
C THR A 453 -4.77 -4.52 -5.79
N PRO A 454 -3.96 -3.92 -6.68
CA PRO A 454 -3.72 -2.48 -6.64
C PRO A 454 -5.00 -1.72 -6.98
N ASN A 455 -5.07 -0.45 -6.58
CA ASN A 455 -6.22 0.40 -6.88
C ASN A 455 -6.36 0.58 -8.40
N PRO A 456 -7.44 0.06 -9.03
CA PRO A 456 -7.59 0.07 -10.49
C PRO A 456 -7.70 1.49 -11.04
N MET A 457 -8.24 2.44 -10.27
CA MET A 457 -8.37 3.83 -10.70
C MET A 457 -7.00 4.50 -10.83
N LEU A 458 -6.04 4.15 -9.96
CA LEU A 458 -4.67 4.65 -10.08
C LEU A 458 -4.00 4.05 -11.32
N GLU A 459 -4.14 2.75 -11.56
CA GLU A 459 -3.58 2.10 -12.75
C GLU A 459 -4.12 2.70 -14.06
N MET A 460 -5.43 2.92 -14.13
CA MET A 460 -6.08 3.53 -15.30
C MET A 460 -5.49 4.91 -15.61
N VAL A 461 -5.25 5.75 -14.61
CA VAL A 461 -4.64 7.08 -14.83
C VAL A 461 -3.22 6.97 -15.39
N PHE A 462 -2.42 6.01 -14.92
CA PHE A 462 -1.07 5.79 -15.46
C PHE A 462 -1.08 5.22 -16.88
N TYR A 463 -2.08 4.40 -17.20
CA TYR A 463 -2.26 3.85 -18.54
C TYR A 463 -2.71 4.95 -19.53
N SER A 464 -3.75 5.72 -19.19
CA SER A 464 -4.32 6.74 -20.08
C SER A 464 -3.38 7.91 -20.39
N LYS A 465 -2.51 8.31 -19.46
CA LYS A 465 -1.53 9.39 -19.70
C LYS A 465 -0.55 9.11 -20.85
N ASN A 466 -0.37 7.84 -21.24
CA ASN A 466 0.62 7.45 -22.24
C ASN A 466 0.04 7.13 -23.62
N ASN A 467 -1.24 6.74 -23.74
CA ASN A 467 -1.81 6.34 -25.04
C ASN A 467 -2.52 7.48 -25.79
N ASN A 468 -2.76 8.63 -25.16
CA ASN A 468 -3.16 9.88 -25.82
C ASN A 468 -3.32 10.98 -24.77
N LEU A 469 -2.52 12.06 -24.84
CA LEU A 469 -2.76 13.26 -24.02
C LEU A 469 -4.15 13.89 -24.30
N GLY A 470 -4.80 13.55 -25.42
CA GLY A 470 -6.11 14.08 -25.83
C GLY A 470 -7.34 13.46 -25.16
N LEU A 471 -7.23 12.32 -24.47
CA LEU A 471 -8.41 11.61 -23.93
C LEU A 471 -8.82 12.03 -22.52
N LEU A 472 -7.94 12.69 -21.76
CA LEU A 472 -8.27 13.19 -20.42
C LEU A 472 -9.31 14.33 -20.43
N TYR A 473 -9.46 15.05 -21.55
CA TYR A 473 -10.50 16.08 -21.72
C TYR A 473 -11.92 15.50 -21.81
N SER A 474 -12.07 14.23 -22.20
CA SER A 474 -13.38 13.56 -22.30
C SER A 474 -13.79 12.87 -21.00
N VAL A 475 -12.86 12.26 -20.27
CA VAL A 475 -13.21 11.37 -19.14
C VAL A 475 -13.71 12.15 -17.91
N SER A 476 -13.27 13.39 -17.69
CA SER A 476 -13.78 14.21 -16.59
C SER A 476 -15.23 14.67 -16.77
N HIS A 477 -15.74 14.79 -18.00
CA HIS A 477 -17.15 15.10 -18.25
C HIS A 477 -18.02 13.83 -18.28
N THR A 478 -17.51 12.71 -18.79
CA THR A 478 -18.34 11.50 -18.94
C THR A 478 -18.45 10.66 -17.65
N MET A 479 -17.43 10.63 -16.77
CA MET A 479 -17.51 9.84 -15.53
C MET A 479 -18.31 10.51 -14.40
N LEU A 480 -18.42 11.84 -14.37
CA LEU A 480 -19.31 12.52 -13.42
C LEU A 480 -20.79 12.25 -13.72
N VAL A 481 -21.12 11.87 -14.96
CA VAL A 481 -22.47 11.44 -15.35
C VAL A 481 -22.66 9.94 -15.13
N SER A 482 -21.65 9.10 -15.39
CA SER A 482 -21.80 7.64 -15.37
C SER A 482 -21.77 6.98 -13.98
N VAL A 483 -21.28 7.63 -12.93
CA VAL A 483 -21.30 7.05 -11.56
C VAL A 483 -22.73 6.99 -10.99
N ASN A 484 -23.67 7.76 -11.53
CA ASN A 484 -25.09 7.64 -11.21
C ASN A 484 -25.83 6.56 -12.03
N ASP A 485 -25.24 6.03 -13.11
CA ASP A 485 -25.93 5.16 -14.07
C ASP A 485 -25.32 3.75 -14.22
N CYS A 486 -24.29 3.41 -13.45
CA CYS A 486 -23.67 2.07 -13.48
C CYS A 486 -23.97 1.22 -12.24
N PHE A 487 -25.25 1.01 -11.96
CA PHE A 487 -25.75 -0.28 -11.48
C PHE A 487 -26.72 -0.78 -12.56
N PRO A 488 -26.44 -1.88 -13.28
CA PRO A 488 -27.50 -2.58 -13.96
C PRO A 488 -28.36 -3.20 -12.86
N ILE A 489 -29.39 -2.47 -12.43
CA ILE A 489 -30.57 -3.07 -11.84
C ILE A 489 -31.00 -4.13 -12.86
N LEU A 490 -30.82 -5.40 -12.51
CA LEU A 490 -31.46 -6.53 -13.18
C LEU A 490 -32.94 -6.16 -13.36
N LYS A 491 -33.31 -5.73 -14.57
CA LYS A 491 -34.71 -5.58 -14.97
C LYS A 491 -35.29 -6.99 -15.03
N TRP A 492 -35.82 -7.45 -13.90
CA TRP A 492 -36.68 -8.61 -13.87
C TRP A 492 -37.90 -8.30 -14.74
N LYS A 493 -38.07 -9.08 -15.81
CA LYS A 493 -39.25 -9.04 -16.68
C LYS A 493 -40.50 -9.25 -15.81
N GLN A 494 -41.33 -8.22 -15.76
CA GLN A 494 -42.65 -8.25 -15.16
C GLN A 494 -43.52 -9.23 -15.96
N PHE A 495 -43.95 -10.33 -15.35
CA PHE A 495 -45.09 -11.10 -15.85
C PHE A 495 -46.37 -10.30 -15.57
N PRO A 496 -47.29 -10.15 -16.53
CA PRO A 496 -48.47 -9.31 -16.35
C PRO A 496 -49.50 -10.02 -15.46
N GLY A 497 -49.79 -9.42 -14.30
CA GLY A 497 -50.94 -9.77 -13.47
C GLY A 497 -50.62 -9.94 -11.98
N LEU A 498 -50.52 -8.82 -11.24
CA LEU A 498 -50.85 -8.68 -9.81
C LEU A 498 -50.59 -7.21 -9.39
N PRO A 499 -51.49 -6.55 -8.65
CA PRO A 499 -51.33 -5.14 -8.27
C PRO A 499 -50.53 -5.01 -6.97
N VAL A 500 -49.53 -4.11 -6.94
CA VAL A 500 -48.86 -3.71 -5.71
C VAL A 500 -49.02 -2.20 -5.53
N ASN A 501 -49.92 -1.83 -4.62
CA ASN A 501 -49.92 -0.53 -3.96
C ASN A 501 -48.70 -0.46 -3.05
N MET A 502 -47.73 0.42 -3.33
CA MET A 502 -46.84 0.92 -2.28
C MET A 502 -46.45 2.37 -2.54
N ILE A 503 -46.88 3.20 -1.59
CA ILE A 503 -46.70 4.64 -1.51
C ILE A 503 -45.22 4.94 -1.19
N LEU A 504 -44.56 5.69 -2.06
CA LEU A 504 -43.21 6.24 -1.87
C LEU A 504 -43.34 7.65 -1.28
N VAL A 505 -43.20 7.79 0.04
CA VAL A 505 -43.02 9.11 0.68
C VAL A 505 -41.51 9.42 0.67
N LYS A 506 -41.07 10.19 -0.33
CA LYS A 506 -39.80 10.93 -0.28
C LYS A 506 -40.07 12.28 0.40
N SER A 507 -39.66 12.43 1.65
CA SER A 507 -39.51 13.74 2.27
C SER A 507 -38.13 14.29 1.91
N PHE A 508 -38.12 15.28 1.01
CA PHE A 508 -37.04 16.25 0.89
C PHE A 508 -37.45 17.46 1.73
N SER A 509 -36.63 17.85 2.71
CA SER A 509 -36.64 19.25 3.16
C SER A 509 -35.21 19.75 3.20
N ASN A 510 -34.89 20.59 2.22
CA ASN A 510 -33.85 21.59 2.34
C ASN A 510 -34.28 22.56 3.45
N HIS A 511 -33.42 22.79 4.43
CA HIS A 511 -33.09 24.10 4.98
C HIS A 511 -31.75 24.05 5.69
#